data_AF-A0A6J8B4A5-F1
#
_entry.id   AF-A0A6J8B4A5-F1
#
_cell.length_a   1.000
_cell.length_b   1.000
_cell.length_c   1.000
_cell.angle_alpha   90.00
_cell.angle_beta   90.00
_cell.angle_gamma   90.00
#
_symmetry.space_group_name_H-M   'P 1'
#
loop_
_entity.id
_entity.type
_entity.pdbx_description
1 polymer ?
#
loop_
_entity_poly.entity_id
_entity_poly.type
_entity_poly.pdbx_seq_one_letter_code
_entity_poly.pdbx_strand_id
1 'polypeptide(L)'
;MVEHLKTVLETFPGHSFRAKWQTDQLKKLVENLPENECVTVHDFSENYRCTEKVEIQSSYFQRTEVSIHITLIYRHAVLEIDGASSTPDDPTIISEHFYVISPDEKHDQYFTRHVKNLVSEYLNEINYRVDTMHEFCDGCQSQYKSRHCIGTLAESAAEFGYNKIIRNYFESCHGKGPQDAAGGLLKIKQILPLYADNFRYVRL
;
A
#
# COMPACT_ATOMS: atom_id res chain seq x y z
N MET A 1 24.87 -13.19 -23.63
CA MET A 1 23.88 -12.11 -23.80
C MET A 1 22.75 -12.51 -24.74
N VAL A 2 23.01 -12.81 -26.03
CA VAL A 2 21.95 -13.21 -26.99
C VAL A 2 21.19 -14.46 -26.55
N GLU A 3 21.88 -15.47 -26.01
CA GLU A 3 21.22 -16.70 -25.55
C GLU A 3 20.30 -16.48 -24.35
N HIS A 4 20.69 -15.59 -23.44
CA HIS A 4 19.84 -15.20 -22.31
C HIS A 4 18.56 -14.49 -22.78
N LEU A 5 18.65 -13.63 -23.81
CA LEU A 5 17.48 -12.96 -24.38
C LEU A 5 16.49 -13.94 -24.99
N LYS A 6 16.98 -15.01 -25.66
CA LYS A 6 16.10 -16.07 -26.19
C LYS A 6 15.33 -16.76 -25.07
N THR A 7 16.00 -17.13 -23.98
CA THR A 7 15.35 -17.74 -22.82
C THR A 7 14.29 -16.82 -22.20
N VAL A 8 14.57 -15.53 -22.05
CA VAL A 8 13.59 -14.57 -21.52
C VAL A 8 12.41 -14.41 -22.48
N LEU A 9 12.66 -14.35 -23.80
CA LEU A 9 11.62 -14.23 -24.84
C LEU A 9 10.62 -15.39 -24.81
N GLU A 10 11.05 -16.61 -24.47
CA GLU A 10 10.14 -17.76 -24.35
C GLU A 10 9.09 -17.56 -23.26
N THR A 11 9.46 -16.94 -22.14
CA THR A 11 8.55 -16.70 -21.01
C THR A 11 7.82 -15.36 -21.08
N PHE A 12 8.33 -14.43 -21.90
CA PHE A 12 7.86 -13.05 -21.97
C PHE A 12 6.37 -12.88 -22.30
N PRO A 13 5.78 -13.61 -23.29
CA PRO A 13 4.34 -13.48 -23.57
C PRO A 13 3.48 -13.81 -22.36
N GLY A 14 3.83 -14.85 -21.60
CA GLY A 14 3.11 -15.25 -20.39
C GLY A 14 3.26 -14.22 -19.27
N HIS A 15 4.46 -13.67 -19.08
CA HIS A 15 4.73 -12.59 -18.13
C HIS A 15 3.92 -11.33 -18.46
N SER A 16 3.99 -10.87 -19.71
CA SER A 16 3.25 -9.70 -20.18
C SER A 16 1.73 -9.87 -20.06
N PHE A 17 1.23 -11.06 -20.39
CA PHE A 17 -0.19 -11.39 -20.21
C PHE A 17 -0.62 -11.31 -18.74
N ARG A 18 0.12 -11.95 -17.82
CA ARG A 18 -0.22 -11.94 -16.39
C ARG A 18 -0.21 -10.53 -15.81
N ALA A 19 0.84 -9.76 -16.12
CA ALA A 19 0.95 -8.37 -15.70
C ALA A 19 -0.29 -7.56 -16.11
N LYS A 20 -0.65 -7.62 -17.40
CA LYS A 20 -1.84 -6.93 -17.91
C LYS A 20 -3.12 -7.44 -17.24
N TRP A 21 -3.29 -8.76 -17.17
CA TRP A 21 -4.50 -9.37 -16.64
C TRP A 21 -4.74 -9.03 -15.17
N GLN A 22 -3.69 -9.03 -14.33
CA GLN A 22 -3.79 -8.68 -12.91
C GLN A 22 -4.13 -7.20 -12.71
N THR A 23 -3.50 -6.30 -13.47
CA THR A 23 -3.86 -4.88 -13.45
C THR A 23 -5.32 -4.68 -13.87
N ASP A 24 -5.78 -5.40 -14.90
CA ASP A 24 -7.16 -5.36 -15.34
C ASP A 24 -8.12 -5.93 -14.28
N GLN A 25 -7.71 -6.93 -13.49
CA GLN A 25 -8.52 -7.43 -12.36
C GLN A 25 -8.69 -6.37 -11.28
N LEU A 26 -7.61 -5.68 -10.90
CA LEU A 26 -7.70 -4.59 -9.91
C LEU A 26 -8.67 -3.51 -10.40
N LYS A 27 -8.53 -3.06 -11.66
CA LYS A 27 -9.41 -2.02 -12.23
C LYS A 27 -10.87 -2.44 -12.18
N LYS A 28 -11.17 -3.64 -12.67
CA LYS A 28 -12.54 -4.18 -12.67
C LYS A 28 -13.11 -4.30 -11.26
N LEU A 29 -12.30 -4.71 -10.28
CA LEU A 29 -12.71 -4.81 -8.89
C LEU A 29 -13.02 -3.43 -8.30
N VAL A 30 -12.18 -2.42 -8.55
CA VAL A 30 -12.42 -1.05 -8.05
C VAL A 30 -13.63 -0.42 -8.73
N GLU A 31 -13.83 -0.65 -10.04
CA GLU A 31 -14.99 -0.16 -10.80
C GLU A 31 -16.31 -0.81 -10.36
N ASN A 32 -16.26 -2.04 -9.84
CA ASN A 32 -17.42 -2.83 -9.44
C ASN A 32 -17.28 -3.30 -7.99
N LEU A 33 -16.80 -2.41 -7.12
CA LEU A 33 -16.56 -2.74 -5.72
C LEU A 33 -17.91 -3.04 -5.03
N PRO A 34 -18.07 -4.19 -4.37
CA PRO A 34 -19.29 -4.46 -3.60
C PRO A 34 -19.35 -3.65 -2.30
N GLU A 35 -20.57 -3.44 -1.79
CA GLU A 35 -20.76 -2.80 -0.49
C GLU A 35 -20.05 -3.54 0.63
N ASN A 36 -19.56 -2.78 1.61
CA ASN A 36 -18.76 -3.27 2.75
C ASN A 36 -17.47 -4.01 2.32
N GLU A 37 -17.00 -3.84 1.09
CA GLU A 37 -15.70 -4.32 0.67
C GLU A 37 -14.72 -3.16 0.48
N CYS A 38 -13.46 -3.41 0.80
CA CYS A 38 -12.38 -2.43 0.68
C CYS A 38 -11.24 -3.03 -0.14
N VAL A 39 -10.62 -2.22 -0.99
CA VAL A 39 -9.39 -2.62 -1.71
C VAL A 39 -8.23 -1.80 -1.19
N THR A 40 -7.15 -2.46 -0.82
CA THR A 40 -5.88 -1.81 -0.50
C THR A 40 -4.82 -2.15 -1.52
N VAL A 41 -4.00 -1.17 -1.91
CA VAL A 41 -2.79 -1.39 -2.70
C VAL A 41 -1.60 -0.94 -1.86
N HIS A 42 -0.79 -1.89 -1.41
CA HIS A 42 0.34 -1.64 -0.54
C HIS A 42 1.64 -1.59 -1.33
N ASP A 43 2.48 -0.61 -1.01
CA ASP A 43 3.81 -0.48 -1.58
C ASP A 43 4.78 0.26 -0.64
N PHE A 44 6.05 -0.08 -0.74
CA PHE A 44 7.12 0.63 -0.06
C PHE A 44 7.77 1.60 -1.04
N SER A 45 7.80 2.89 -0.70
CA SER A 45 8.69 3.80 -1.37
C SER A 45 10.12 3.56 -0.89
N GLU A 46 11.11 3.87 -1.73
CA GLU A 46 12.51 3.90 -1.30
C GLU A 46 12.66 4.74 -0.01
N ASN A 47 13.52 4.31 0.90
CA ASN A 47 13.77 5.04 2.14
C ASN A 47 14.12 6.51 1.85
N TYR A 48 13.51 7.41 2.61
CA TYR A 48 13.78 8.83 2.47
C TYR A 48 14.93 9.23 3.38
N ARG A 49 15.97 9.80 2.79
CA ARG A 49 17.05 10.47 3.52
C ARG A 49 16.55 11.82 3.98
N CYS A 50 16.38 11.99 5.29
CA CYS A 50 16.04 13.27 5.86
C CYS A 50 17.23 14.23 5.70
N THR A 51 17.04 15.27 4.88
CA THR A 51 17.99 16.37 4.74
C THR A 51 17.53 17.54 5.60
N GLU A 52 18.39 18.02 6.50
CA GLU A 52 18.12 19.24 7.26
C GLU A 52 18.29 20.47 6.33
N LYS A 53 17.43 21.49 6.48
CA LYS A 53 17.56 22.72 5.69
C LYS A 53 18.79 23.57 6.08
N VAL A 54 19.35 23.32 7.27
CA VAL A 54 20.55 23.97 7.78
C VAL A 54 21.39 22.88 8.45
N GLU A 55 22.31 22.28 7.70
CA GLU A 55 23.18 21.22 8.21
C GLU A 55 24.33 21.84 9.02
N ILE A 56 24.45 21.44 10.28
CA ILE A 56 25.67 21.61 11.07
C ILE A 56 26.67 20.55 10.59
N GLN A 57 27.97 20.85 10.58
CA GLN A 57 29.01 19.94 10.05
C GLN A 57 28.97 18.53 10.68
N SER A 58 28.47 18.40 11.92
CA SER A 58 28.27 17.12 12.60
C SER A 58 27.12 16.26 12.04
N SER A 59 26.10 16.87 11.43
CA SER A 59 24.97 16.16 10.80
C SER A 59 25.41 15.34 9.58
N TYR A 60 26.57 15.63 9.00
CA TYR A 60 27.14 14.87 7.88
C TYR A 60 27.33 13.37 8.19
N PHE A 61 27.57 13.02 9.46
CA PHE A 61 27.77 11.64 9.92
C PHE A 61 26.50 10.96 10.46
N GLN A 62 25.42 11.70 10.69
CA GLN A 62 24.12 11.18 11.14
C GLN A 62 23.10 11.35 10.03
N ARG A 63 22.97 10.33 9.18
CA ARG A 63 21.91 10.28 8.16
C ARG A 63 20.72 9.56 8.76
N THR A 64 19.69 10.30 9.17
CA THR A 64 18.42 9.71 9.54
C THR A 64 17.68 9.33 8.25
N GLU A 65 17.54 8.03 8.01
CA GLU A 65 16.66 7.49 6.97
C GLU A 65 15.32 7.11 7.60
N VAL A 66 14.24 7.25 6.85
CA VAL A 66 12.90 6.82 7.26
C VAL A 66 12.26 6.00 6.16
N SER A 67 11.56 4.95 6.58
CA SER A 67 10.69 4.16 5.71
C SER A 67 9.41 4.93 5.42
N ILE A 68 8.99 4.88 4.16
CA ILE A 68 7.71 5.41 3.71
C ILE A 68 6.96 4.27 3.08
N HIS A 69 5.85 3.90 3.70
CA HIS A 69 4.90 2.95 3.13
C HIS A 69 3.66 3.71 2.66
N ILE A 70 3.19 3.39 1.46
CA ILE A 70 1.96 3.93 0.90
C ILE A 70 0.94 2.80 0.78
N THR A 71 -0.26 3.05 1.29
CA THR A 71 -1.43 2.23 1.04
C THR A 71 -2.44 3.08 0.28
N LEU A 72 -2.78 2.70 -0.95
CA LEU A 72 -3.99 3.22 -1.58
C LEU A 72 -5.18 2.50 -0.97
N ILE A 73 -6.23 3.23 -0.63
CA ILE A 73 -7.48 2.68 -0.12
C ILE A 73 -8.58 3.05 -1.11
N TYR A 74 -9.28 2.04 -1.63
CA TYR A 74 -10.51 2.20 -2.38
C TYR A 74 -11.67 1.66 -1.57
N ARG A 75 -12.66 2.51 -1.34
CA ARG A 75 -13.85 2.20 -0.55
C ARG A 75 -15.05 2.98 -1.05
N HIS A 76 -16.25 2.56 -0.67
CA HIS A 76 -17.44 3.35 -0.87
C HIS A 76 -17.39 4.65 -0.05
N ALA A 77 -17.97 5.72 -0.60
CA ALA A 77 -18.11 7.01 0.08
C ALA A 77 -18.99 6.90 1.33
N VAL A 78 -18.55 7.56 2.40
CA VAL A 78 -19.28 7.72 3.66
C VAL A 78 -19.76 9.16 3.76
N LEU A 79 -21.07 9.35 3.87
CA LEU A 79 -21.69 10.68 3.77
C LEU A 79 -21.09 11.71 4.75
N GLU A 80 -20.84 11.31 5.99
CA GLU A 80 -20.32 12.19 7.04
C GLU A 80 -18.85 12.59 6.82
N ILE A 81 -18.10 11.81 6.05
CA ILE A 81 -16.65 11.97 5.86
C ILE A 81 -16.32 12.57 4.50
N ASP A 82 -17.02 12.14 3.46
CA ASP A 82 -16.73 12.48 2.06
C ASP A 82 -17.77 13.42 1.45
N GLY A 83 -18.89 13.68 2.15
CA GLY A 83 -19.98 14.55 1.67
C GLY A 83 -20.82 13.93 0.55
N ALA A 84 -20.61 12.65 0.26
CA ALA A 84 -21.35 11.87 -0.74
C ALA A 84 -21.77 10.51 -0.15
N SER A 85 -22.99 10.08 -0.45
CA SER A 85 -23.45 8.73 -0.12
C SER A 85 -23.18 7.79 -1.28
N SER A 86 -22.71 6.59 -0.98
CA SER A 86 -22.61 5.51 -1.96
C SER A 86 -23.79 4.55 -1.79
N THR A 87 -24.38 4.09 -2.89
CA THR A 87 -25.50 3.13 -2.88
C THR A 87 -25.23 1.99 -3.85
N PRO A 88 -25.94 0.85 -3.77
CA PRO A 88 -25.78 -0.26 -4.72
C PRO A 88 -26.08 0.15 -6.17
N ASP A 89 -27.05 1.04 -6.36
CA ASP A 89 -27.51 1.47 -7.69
C ASP A 89 -26.68 2.65 -8.25
N ASP A 90 -26.02 3.42 -7.37
CA ASP A 90 -25.14 4.54 -7.71
C ASP A 90 -23.89 4.52 -6.80
N PRO A 91 -22.90 3.66 -7.12
CA PRO A 91 -21.71 3.52 -6.30
C PRO A 91 -20.76 4.71 -6.51
N THR A 92 -20.54 5.47 -5.45
CA THR A 92 -19.46 6.46 -5.36
C THR A 92 -18.27 5.83 -4.65
N ILE A 93 -17.16 5.67 -5.38
CA ILE A 93 -15.90 5.09 -4.87
C ILE A 93 -14.90 6.21 -4.59
N ILE A 94 -14.36 6.21 -3.37
CA ILE A 94 -13.32 7.12 -2.92
C ILE A 94 -11.96 6.42 -3.03
N SER A 95 -10.97 7.15 -3.55
CA SER A 95 -9.58 6.72 -3.61
C SER A 95 -8.75 7.61 -2.68
N GLU A 96 -8.05 7.00 -1.73
CA GLU A 96 -7.27 7.71 -0.72
C GLU A 96 -5.83 7.23 -0.67
N HIS A 97 -4.93 8.12 -0.29
CA HIS A 97 -3.53 7.79 -0.05
C HIS A 97 -3.27 7.79 1.46
N PHE A 98 -2.89 6.63 1.98
CA PHE A 98 -2.57 6.44 3.38
C PHE A 98 -1.06 6.23 3.53
N TYR A 99 -0.37 7.20 4.11
CA TYR A 99 1.08 7.15 4.28
C TYR A 99 1.44 6.72 5.69
N VAL A 100 2.32 5.73 5.83
CA VAL A 100 2.94 5.36 7.11
C VAL A 100 4.42 5.70 7.02
N ILE A 101 4.88 6.59 7.89
CA ILE A 101 6.28 7.01 8.01
C ILE A 101 6.83 6.41 9.29
N SER A 102 8.02 5.80 9.22
CA SER A 102 8.63 5.13 10.37
C SER A 102 10.14 5.15 10.31
N PRO A 103 10.84 5.23 11.46
CA PRO A 103 12.29 5.03 11.53
C PRO A 103 12.70 3.54 11.39
N ASP A 104 11.75 2.60 11.36
CA ASP A 104 12.06 1.18 11.12
C ASP A 104 12.29 0.90 9.64
N GLU A 105 13.54 0.57 9.28
CA GLU A 105 14.00 0.31 7.90
C GLU A 105 13.96 -1.17 7.50
N LYS A 106 13.46 -2.08 8.36
CA LYS A 106 13.54 -3.53 8.11
C LYS A 106 12.56 -4.04 7.04
N HIS A 107 11.46 -3.31 6.83
CA HIS A 107 10.38 -3.63 5.88
C HIS A 107 9.89 -5.08 6.00
N ASP A 108 9.80 -5.59 7.23
CA ASP A 108 9.50 -7.00 7.50
C ASP A 108 8.01 -7.24 7.82
N GLN A 109 7.69 -8.47 8.25
CA GLN A 109 6.34 -8.85 8.65
C GLN A 109 5.74 -7.98 9.76
N TYR A 110 6.55 -7.45 10.68
CA TYR A 110 6.06 -6.66 11.80
C TYR A 110 5.66 -5.27 11.31
N PHE A 111 6.46 -4.69 10.43
CA PHE A 111 6.13 -3.44 9.77
C PHE A 111 4.82 -3.56 8.99
N THR A 112 4.73 -4.55 8.09
CA THR A 112 3.52 -4.75 7.27
C THR A 112 2.29 -5.02 8.12
N ARG A 113 2.40 -5.81 9.20
CA ARG A 113 1.30 -6.02 10.15
C ARG A 113 0.89 -4.72 10.85
N HIS A 114 1.84 -3.89 11.24
CA HIS A 114 1.55 -2.60 11.87
C HIS A 114 0.82 -1.65 10.91
N VAL A 115 1.26 -1.55 9.65
CA VAL A 115 0.54 -0.80 8.62
C VAL A 115 -0.90 -1.27 8.48
N LYS A 116 -1.14 -2.59 8.46
CA LYS A 116 -2.49 -3.15 8.36
C LYS A 116 -3.37 -2.81 9.56
N ASN A 117 -2.80 -2.83 10.78
CA ASN A 117 -3.50 -2.38 11.98
C ASN A 117 -3.93 -0.92 11.85
N LEU A 118 -3.02 -0.02 11.45
CA LEU A 118 -3.33 1.40 11.27
C LEU A 118 -4.44 1.63 10.22
N VAL A 119 -4.44 0.85 9.14
CA VAL A 119 -5.52 0.91 8.13
C VAL A 119 -6.86 0.45 8.71
N SER A 120 -6.87 -0.65 9.48
CA SER A 120 -8.08 -1.14 10.15
C SER A 120 -8.62 -0.13 11.16
N GLU A 121 -7.75 0.43 12.01
CA GLU A 121 -8.09 1.49 12.97
C GLU A 121 -8.69 2.70 12.26
N TYR A 122 -8.07 3.18 11.18
CA TYR A 122 -8.58 4.29 10.38
C TYR A 122 -9.97 3.99 9.80
N LEU A 123 -10.19 2.81 9.21
CA LEU A 123 -11.49 2.43 8.65
C LEU A 123 -12.57 2.37 9.73
N ASN A 124 -12.24 1.92 10.93
CA ASN A 124 -13.13 1.95 12.09
C ASN A 124 -13.41 3.39 12.57
N GLU A 125 -12.41 4.28 12.59
CA GLU A 125 -12.56 5.69 12.97
C GLU A 125 -13.55 6.44 12.07
N ILE A 126 -13.57 6.13 10.77
CA ILE A 126 -14.52 6.71 9.82
C ILE A 126 -15.86 5.95 9.76
N ASN A 127 -16.07 5.01 10.69
CA ASN A 127 -17.25 4.14 10.77
C ASN A 127 -17.53 3.37 9.48
N TYR A 128 -16.47 2.98 8.77
CA TYR A 128 -16.56 2.19 7.54
C TYR A 128 -16.50 0.70 7.87
N ARG A 129 -17.65 0.02 7.75
CA ARG A 129 -17.71 -1.43 7.94
C ARG A 129 -17.04 -2.16 6.78
N VAL A 130 -16.10 -3.05 7.11
CA VAL A 130 -15.43 -3.91 6.12
C VAL A 130 -15.73 -5.37 6.41
N ASP A 131 -16.47 -6.01 5.52
CA ASP A 131 -16.68 -7.47 5.52
C ASP A 131 -15.54 -8.18 4.78
N THR A 132 -15.16 -7.71 3.58
CA THR A 132 -14.06 -8.27 2.78
C THR A 132 -12.97 -7.23 2.52
N MET A 133 -11.72 -7.57 2.85
CA MET A 133 -10.53 -6.79 2.49
C MET A 133 -9.79 -7.43 1.31
N HIS A 134 -9.62 -6.70 0.22
CA HIS A 134 -8.84 -7.12 -0.96
C HIS A 134 -7.48 -6.42 -0.94
N GLU A 135 -6.44 -7.16 -0.59
CA GLU A 135 -5.07 -6.63 -0.55
C GLU A 135 -4.36 -6.90 -1.87
N PHE A 136 -3.85 -5.86 -2.51
CA PHE A 136 -2.93 -5.94 -3.63
C PHE A 136 -1.56 -5.47 -3.17
N CYS A 137 -0.52 -6.21 -3.53
CA CYS A 137 0.85 -5.88 -3.14
C CYS A 137 1.84 -6.39 -4.18
N ASP A 138 3.06 -5.87 -4.10
CA ASP A 138 4.18 -6.40 -4.86
C ASP A 138 4.57 -7.81 -4.38
N GLY A 139 5.32 -8.53 -5.20
CA GLY A 139 5.74 -9.90 -4.90
C GLY A 139 7.01 -10.01 -4.06
N CYS A 140 7.42 -8.97 -3.32
CA CYS A 140 8.69 -8.96 -2.60
C CYS A 140 8.69 -9.97 -1.43
N GLN A 141 9.69 -10.86 -1.42
CA GLN A 141 9.77 -11.96 -0.45
C GLN A 141 10.13 -11.50 0.97
N SER A 142 10.78 -10.35 1.13
CA SER A 142 11.04 -9.78 2.46
C SER A 142 9.82 -9.05 3.05
N GLN A 143 8.83 -8.75 2.22
CA GLN A 143 7.65 -7.96 2.57
C GLN A 143 6.39 -8.86 2.56
N TYR A 144 5.36 -8.49 1.79
CA TYR A 144 4.03 -9.11 1.82
C TYR A 144 4.00 -10.57 1.32
N LYS A 145 4.97 -11.00 0.50
CA LYS A 145 5.07 -12.38 -0.01
C LYS A 145 5.90 -13.32 0.88
N SER A 146 6.37 -12.85 2.04
CA SER A 146 7.14 -13.70 2.95
C SER A 146 6.28 -14.83 3.53
N ARG A 147 6.89 -15.98 3.85
CA ARG A 147 6.21 -17.10 4.54
C ARG A 147 5.54 -16.65 5.84
N HIS A 148 6.12 -15.64 6.47
CA HIS A 148 5.70 -15.07 7.72
C HIS A 148 4.44 -14.20 7.54
N CYS A 149 4.42 -13.35 6.52
CA CYS A 149 3.24 -12.56 6.13
C CYS A 149 2.09 -13.41 5.60
N ILE A 150 2.38 -14.57 5.02
CA ILE A 150 1.36 -15.55 4.64
C ILE A 150 0.84 -16.29 5.88
N GLY A 151 1.71 -16.63 6.83
CA GLY A 151 1.31 -17.21 8.11
C GLY A 151 0.35 -16.29 8.88
N THR A 152 0.68 -15.00 8.98
CA THR A 152 -0.20 -14.02 9.62
C THR A 152 -1.52 -13.81 8.88
N LEU A 153 -1.58 -14.04 7.55
CA LEU A 153 -2.81 -13.88 6.77
C LEU A 153 -3.93 -14.82 7.26
N ALA A 154 -3.60 -16.02 7.75
CA ALA A 154 -4.57 -16.99 8.26
C ALA A 154 -5.32 -16.48 9.50
N GLU A 155 -4.69 -15.64 10.32
CA GLU A 155 -5.26 -15.07 11.54
C GLU A 155 -5.73 -13.62 11.33
N SER A 156 -5.23 -12.96 10.28
CA SER A 156 -5.44 -11.55 9.99
C SER A 156 -6.91 -11.14 9.92
N ALA A 157 -7.79 -11.99 9.38
CA ALA A 157 -9.21 -11.65 9.27
C ALA A 157 -9.81 -11.37 10.66
N ALA A 158 -9.56 -12.26 11.62
CA ALA A 158 -10.00 -12.08 12.99
C ALA A 158 -9.24 -10.94 13.70
N GLU A 159 -7.94 -10.80 13.47
CA GLU A 159 -7.11 -9.74 14.06
C GLU A 159 -7.63 -8.34 13.71
N PHE A 160 -7.97 -8.10 12.43
CA PHE A 160 -8.39 -6.79 11.94
C PHE A 160 -9.92 -6.59 11.90
N GLY A 161 -10.69 -7.57 12.40
CA GLY A 161 -12.16 -7.48 12.46
C GLY A 161 -12.86 -7.66 11.11
N TYR A 162 -12.24 -8.31 10.13
CA TYR A 162 -12.83 -8.60 8.82
C TYR A 162 -13.38 -10.03 8.77
N ASN A 163 -14.41 -10.28 7.97
CA ASN A 163 -14.90 -11.64 7.73
C ASN A 163 -13.97 -12.40 6.79
N LYS A 164 -13.36 -11.69 5.83
CA LYS A 164 -12.52 -12.29 4.78
C LYS A 164 -11.41 -11.35 4.35
N ILE A 165 -10.23 -11.91 4.10
CA ILE A 165 -9.13 -11.22 3.43
C ILE A 165 -8.74 -12.00 2.19
N ILE A 166 -8.59 -11.30 1.06
CA ILE A 166 -8.12 -11.84 -0.20
C ILE A 166 -6.85 -11.08 -0.56
N ARG A 167 -5.69 -11.77 -0.57
CA ARG A 167 -4.43 -11.18 -0.99
C ARG A 167 -4.08 -11.58 -2.43
N ASN A 168 -3.83 -10.56 -3.24
CA ASN A 168 -3.43 -10.63 -4.63
C ASN A 168 -2.01 -10.05 -4.77
N TYR A 169 -1.25 -10.60 -5.71
CA TYR A 169 0.08 -10.11 -6.05
C TYR A 169 0.11 -9.66 -7.49
N PHE A 170 0.81 -8.55 -7.75
CA PHE A 170 1.19 -8.20 -9.11
C PHE A 170 2.34 -9.07 -9.61
N GLU A 171 2.41 -9.23 -10.92
CA GLU A 171 3.54 -9.81 -11.61
C GLU A 171 4.79 -9.00 -11.26
N SER A 172 5.90 -9.69 -11.05
CA SER A 172 7.16 -9.05 -10.68
C SER A 172 7.50 -7.90 -11.63
N CYS A 173 7.93 -6.76 -11.08
CA CYS A 173 8.22 -5.52 -11.80
C CYS A 173 7.02 -4.79 -12.44
N HIS A 174 5.79 -5.28 -12.26
CA HIS A 174 4.57 -4.69 -12.83
C HIS A 174 3.57 -4.17 -11.79
N GLY A 175 3.95 -4.12 -10.51
CA GLY A 175 3.16 -3.51 -9.45
C GLY A 175 3.19 -1.98 -9.42
N LYS A 176 3.64 -1.30 -10.48
CA LYS A 176 3.73 0.16 -10.50
C LYS A 176 2.36 0.80 -10.69
N GLY A 177 2.10 1.90 -9.97
CA GLY A 177 0.80 2.55 -9.96
C GLY A 177 0.77 3.91 -9.26
N PRO A 178 -0.42 4.42 -8.91
CA PRO A 178 -0.58 5.72 -8.24
C PRO A 178 0.22 5.84 -6.93
N GLN A 179 0.49 4.72 -6.25
CA GLN A 179 1.30 4.64 -5.04
C GLN A 179 2.76 5.11 -5.25
N ASP A 180 3.37 4.85 -6.42
CA ASP A 180 4.71 5.33 -6.75
C ASP A 180 4.73 6.88 -6.83
N ALA A 181 3.73 7.45 -7.50
CA ALA A 181 3.58 8.89 -7.68
C ALA A 181 3.32 9.59 -6.34
N ALA A 182 2.49 8.98 -5.49
CA ALA A 182 2.20 9.42 -4.13
C ALA A 182 3.47 9.49 -3.27
N GLY A 183 4.28 8.42 -3.29
CA GLY A 183 5.58 8.40 -2.59
C GLY A 183 6.54 9.48 -3.08
N GLY A 184 6.63 9.69 -4.40
CA GLY A 184 7.43 10.77 -4.97
C GLY A 184 6.97 12.16 -4.54
N LEU A 185 5.66 12.41 -4.54
CA LEU A 185 5.08 13.70 -4.15
C LEU A 185 5.33 14.01 -2.67
N LEU A 186 5.18 13.03 -1.78
CA LEU A 186 5.44 13.20 -0.35
C LEU A 186 6.86 13.67 -0.08
N LYS A 187 7.84 13.08 -0.78
CA LYS A 187 9.27 13.43 -0.69
C LYS A 187 9.52 14.86 -1.20
N ILE A 188 8.91 15.25 -2.33
CA ILE A 188 9.05 16.59 -2.90
C ILE A 188 8.48 17.67 -1.97
N LYS A 189 7.33 17.40 -1.34
CA LYS A 189 6.69 18.38 -0.45
C LYS A 189 7.44 18.59 0.88
N GLN A 190 8.49 17.80 1.18
CA GLN A 190 9.31 17.90 2.41
C GLN A 190 8.47 17.96 3.70
N ILE A 191 7.33 17.27 3.74
CA ILE A 191 6.42 17.26 4.90
C ILE A 191 7.00 16.37 6.04
N LEU A 192 7.93 15.49 5.70
CA LEU A 192 8.54 14.47 6.57
C LEU A 192 9.20 14.97 7.88
N PRO A 193 9.92 16.11 7.93
CA PRO A 193 10.60 16.56 9.15
C PRO A 193 9.65 16.90 10.32
N LEU A 194 8.35 17.08 10.07
CA LEU A 194 7.36 17.40 11.10
C LEU A 194 6.78 16.16 11.81
N TYR A 195 7.06 14.95 11.32
CA TYR A 195 6.41 13.70 11.75
C TYR A 195 7.38 12.63 12.28
N ALA A 196 8.66 12.95 12.45
CA ALA A 196 9.70 11.98 12.79
C ALA A 196 9.66 11.44 14.23
N ASP A 197 8.85 12.02 15.13
CA ASP A 197 8.88 11.69 16.56
C ASP A 197 7.89 10.59 16.99
N ASN A 198 6.94 10.15 16.16
CA ASN A 198 6.03 9.03 16.43
C ASN A 198 5.37 8.50 15.14
N PHE A 199 4.99 7.21 15.10
CA PHE A 199 4.15 6.63 14.04
C PHE A 199 2.87 7.49 13.88
N ARG A 200 2.80 8.25 12.80
CA ARG A 200 1.60 9.02 12.44
C ARG A 200 1.31 8.78 10.98
N TYR A 201 0.06 8.45 10.69
CA TYR A 201 -0.40 8.44 9.32
C TYR A 201 -0.67 9.87 8.87
N VAL A 202 -0.37 10.16 7.61
CA VAL A 202 -0.73 11.44 6.96
C VAL A 202 -1.77 11.11 5.91
N ARG A 203 -2.88 11.85 5.90
CA ARG A 203 -3.86 11.85 4.81
C ARG A 203 -3.51 13.04 3.91
N LEU A 204 -3.25 12.80 2.62
CA LEU A 204 -3.12 13.83 1.60
C LEU A 204 -4.18 13.65 0.53
#